data_AF-A0A529FL95-F1
#
_entry.id   AF-A0A529FL95-F1
#
_cell.length_a   1.000
_cell.length_b   1.000
_cell.length_c   1.000
_cell.angle_alpha   90.00
_cell.angle_beta   90.00
_cell.angle_gamma   90.00
#
_symmetry.space_group_name_H-M   'P 1'
#
loop_
_entity.id
_entity.type
_entity.pdbx_description
1 polymer ?
#
loop_
_entity_poly.entity_id
_entity_poly.type
_entity_poly.pdbx_seq_one_letter_code
_entity_poly.pdbx_strand_id
1 'polypeptide(L)'
;ASDACVAPVLSLLEARDHPHSRARGAFVQSGNLDRPAPAPRFSQTPSALATAPTDRDLKPEMVLARYGMAESEIAALVKSGVIG
;
A
#
# COMPACT_ATOMS: atom_id res chain seq x y z
N ALA A 1 -5.62 -37.41 -22.86
CA ALA A 1 -5.20 -36.64 -21.68
C ALA A 1 -5.64 -35.19 -21.87
N SER A 2 -6.66 -34.74 -21.16
CA SER A 2 -7.26 -33.39 -21.30
C SER A 2 -7.53 -32.71 -19.96
N ASP A 3 -7.21 -33.37 -18.84
CA ASP A 3 -7.54 -32.92 -17.48
C ASP A 3 -6.30 -32.33 -16.77
N ALA A 4 -5.48 -31.61 -17.54
CA ALA A 4 -4.35 -30.89 -17.00
C ALA A 4 -4.81 -29.50 -16.58
N CYS A 5 -4.51 -29.10 -15.35
CA CYS A 5 -4.70 -27.72 -14.90
C CYS A 5 -3.73 -26.80 -15.66
N VAL A 6 -4.24 -26.07 -16.65
CA VAL A 6 -3.49 -25.08 -17.41
C VAL A 6 -4.18 -23.72 -17.32
N ALA A 7 -3.38 -22.66 -17.37
CA ALA A 7 -3.84 -21.28 -17.47
C ALA A 7 -2.89 -20.48 -18.36
N PRO A 8 -3.38 -19.47 -19.09
CA PRO A 8 -2.53 -18.58 -19.87
C PRO A 8 -1.68 -17.69 -18.95
N VAL A 9 -0.52 -17.26 -19.45
CA VAL A 9 0.27 -16.19 -18.82
C VAL A 9 -0.37 -14.85 -19.20
N LEU A 10 -0.94 -14.16 -18.21
CA LEU A 10 -1.59 -12.86 -18.41
C LEU A 10 -0.59 -11.71 -18.26
N SER A 11 -0.72 -10.68 -19.10
CA SER A 11 -0.11 -9.38 -18.86
C SER A 11 -0.72 -8.68 -17.65
N LEU A 12 -0.09 -7.59 -17.18
CA LEU A 12 -0.60 -6.82 -16.04
C LEU A 12 -1.99 -6.22 -16.31
N LEU A 13 -2.26 -5.81 -17.56
CA LEU A 13 -3.57 -5.27 -17.95
C LEU A 13 -4.62 -6.38 -18.02
N GLU A 14 -4.30 -7.52 -18.62
CA GLU A 14 -5.21 -8.68 -18.70
C GLU A 14 -5.53 -9.24 -17.31
N ALA A 15 -4.55 -9.29 -16.41
CA ALA A 15 -4.75 -9.76 -15.04
C ALA A 15 -5.75 -8.90 -14.26
N ARG A 16 -5.70 -7.56 -14.46
CA ARG A 16 -6.67 -6.62 -13.87
C ARG A 16 -8.08 -6.86 -14.40
N ASP A 17 -8.19 -6.97 -15.72
CA ASP A 17 -9.47 -7.01 -16.42
C ASP A 17 -10.06 -8.42 -16.55
N HIS A 18 -9.33 -9.45 -16.11
CA HIS A 18 -9.77 -10.85 -16.11
C HIS A 18 -11.11 -11.02 -15.37
N PRO A 19 -12.07 -11.82 -15.88
CA PRO A 19 -13.40 -11.95 -15.27
C PRO A 19 -13.39 -12.31 -13.79
N HIS A 20 -12.46 -13.18 -13.36
CA HIS A 20 -12.30 -13.53 -11.95
C HIS A 20 -11.84 -12.34 -11.09
N SER A 21 -10.88 -11.55 -11.58
CA SER A 21 -10.36 -10.37 -10.89
C SER A 21 -11.45 -9.31 -10.75
N ARG A 22 -12.24 -9.06 -11.81
CA ARG A 22 -13.36 -8.12 -11.81
C ARG A 22 -14.49 -8.56 -10.89
N ALA A 23 -14.91 -9.83 -10.98
CA ALA A 23 -15.98 -10.38 -10.13
C ALA A 23 -15.66 -10.30 -8.65
N ARG A 24 -14.37 -10.34 -8.31
CA ARG A 24 -13.91 -10.15 -6.94
C ARG A 24 -13.63 -8.67 -6.65
N GLY A 25 -13.35 -7.80 -7.60
CA GLY A 25 -12.78 -6.48 -7.29
C GLY A 25 -11.37 -6.65 -6.71
N ALA A 26 -10.56 -7.49 -7.34
CA ALA A 26 -9.19 -7.79 -6.93
C ALA A 26 -8.24 -6.58 -7.12
N PHE A 27 -8.66 -5.59 -7.90
CA PHE A 27 -7.99 -4.31 -8.09
C PHE A 27 -8.94 -3.17 -7.74
N VAL A 28 -8.38 -2.09 -7.22
CA VAL A 28 -9.09 -0.88 -6.82
C VAL A 28 -8.30 0.35 -7.24
N GLN A 29 -9.02 1.42 -7.52
CA GLN A 29 -8.41 2.72 -7.76
C GLN A 29 -8.01 3.34 -6.42
N SER A 30 -6.76 3.75 -6.28
CA SER A 30 -6.31 4.50 -5.10
C SER A 30 -5.29 5.56 -5.51
N GLY A 31 -5.70 6.81 -5.34
CA GLY A 31 -5.08 7.94 -6.02
C GLY A 31 -5.22 7.80 -7.54
N ASN A 32 -4.13 8.03 -8.27
CA ASN A 32 -4.09 7.97 -9.72
C ASN A 32 -3.71 6.59 -10.29
N LEU A 33 -3.60 5.56 -9.43
CA LEU A 33 -3.14 4.22 -9.82
C LEU A 33 -4.19 3.16 -9.48
N ASP A 34 -4.36 2.21 -10.40
CA ASP A 34 -4.99 0.93 -10.09
C ASP A 34 -4.00 0.05 -9.34
N ARG A 35 -4.40 -0.41 -8.16
CA ARG A 35 -3.58 -1.29 -7.32
C ARG A 35 -4.37 -2.50 -6.87
N PRO A 36 -3.71 -3.62 -6.52
CA PRO A 36 -4.40 -4.74 -5.89
C PRO A 36 -5.16 -4.30 -4.64
N ALA A 37 -6.37 -4.82 -4.48
CA ALA A 37 -7.14 -4.68 -3.26
C ALA A 37 -6.46 -5.44 -2.10
N PRO A 38 -6.63 -5.02 -0.84
CA PRO A 38 -6.10 -5.73 0.32
C PRO A 38 -6.52 -7.21 0.32
N ALA A 39 -5.56 -8.08 0.61
CA ALA A 39 -5.74 -9.52 0.70
C ALA A 39 -5.02 -10.08 1.94
N PRO A 40 -5.54 -11.15 2.58
CA PRO A 40 -6.82 -11.83 2.33
C PRO A 40 -8.07 -10.97 2.66
N ARG A 41 -9.25 -11.45 2.24
CA ARG A 41 -10.52 -10.80 2.57
C ARG A 41 -11.14 -11.45 3.79
N PHE A 42 -10.95 -10.81 4.93
CA PHE A 42 -11.50 -11.28 6.20
C PHE A 42 -13.00 -10.96 6.30
N SER A 43 -13.78 -11.92 6.77
CA SER A 43 -15.23 -11.77 6.94
C SER A 43 -15.61 -10.99 8.21
N GLN A 44 -14.84 -11.12 9.29
CA GLN A 44 -15.13 -10.47 10.57
C GLN A 44 -14.57 -9.05 10.66
N THR A 45 -13.34 -8.84 10.19
CA THR A 45 -12.66 -7.55 10.24
C THR A 45 -12.20 -7.19 8.83
N PRO A 46 -13.05 -6.54 8.03
CA PRO A 46 -12.69 -6.15 6.66
C PRO A 46 -11.43 -5.29 6.65
N SER A 47 -10.51 -5.59 5.74
CA SER A 47 -9.33 -4.77 5.52
C SER A 47 -9.72 -3.43 4.87
N ALA A 48 -9.05 -2.36 5.28
CA ALA A 48 -9.17 -1.05 4.66
C ALA A 48 -8.04 -0.81 3.66
N LEU A 49 -8.28 0.07 2.68
CA LEU A 49 -7.22 0.56 1.81
C LEU A 49 -6.25 1.41 2.63
N ALA A 50 -4.95 1.22 2.41
CA ALA A 50 -3.94 2.12 2.95
C ALA A 50 -4.12 3.52 2.34
N THR A 51 -4.20 4.54 3.20
CA THR A 51 -4.21 5.93 2.79
C THR A 51 -2.88 6.28 2.13
N ALA A 52 -2.91 7.08 1.07
CA ALA A 52 -1.67 7.61 0.50
C ALA A 52 -0.94 8.47 1.54
N PRO A 53 0.40 8.42 1.62
CA PRO A 53 1.15 9.33 2.46
C PRO A 53 0.83 10.78 2.12
N THR A 54 0.70 11.62 3.15
CA THR A 54 0.57 13.07 3.01
C THR A 54 1.95 13.73 3.16
N ASP A 55 2.08 15.02 2.83
CA ASP A 55 3.32 15.78 3.06
C ASP A 55 3.78 15.71 4.53
N ARG A 56 2.83 15.56 5.46
CA ARG A 56 3.13 15.38 6.88
C ARG A 56 3.81 14.03 7.16
N ASP A 57 3.44 12.98 6.44
CA ASP A 57 4.04 11.65 6.58
C ASP A 57 5.45 11.57 5.98
N LEU A 58 5.82 12.53 5.13
CA LEU A 58 7.14 12.64 4.51
C LEU A 58 8.16 13.38 5.39
N LYS A 59 7.71 14.07 6.44
CA LYS A 59 8.55 14.86 7.35
C LYS A 59 9.25 13.96 8.38
N PRO A 60 10.59 13.85 8.38
CA PRO A 60 11.33 13.01 9.34
C PRO A 60 10.97 13.31 10.79
N GLU A 61 10.80 14.58 11.14
CA GLU A 61 10.41 15.03 12.47
C GLU A 61 9.07 14.44 12.94
N MET A 62 8.10 14.29 12.02
CA MET A 62 6.78 13.74 12.34
C MET A 62 6.85 12.23 12.58
N VAL A 63 7.74 11.54 11.87
CA VAL A 63 7.98 10.11 12.05
C VAL A 63 8.65 9.87 13.40
N LEU A 64 9.72 10.60 13.71
CA LEU A 64 10.45 10.44 14.98
C LEU A 64 9.60 10.77 16.20
N ALA A 65 8.77 11.81 16.12
CA ALA A 65 7.82 12.14 17.19
C ALA A 65 6.83 10.99 17.46
N ARG A 66 6.40 10.24 16.43
CA ARG A 66 5.52 9.06 16.59
C ARG A 66 6.18 7.93 17.38
N TYR A 67 7.51 7.87 17.37
CA TYR A 67 8.30 6.92 18.17
C TYR A 67 8.64 7.43 19.57
N GLY A 68 8.12 8.61 19.96
CA GLY A 68 8.26 9.15 21.30
C GLY A 68 9.57 9.92 21.55
N MET A 69 10.31 10.30 20.51
CA MET A 69 11.48 11.17 20.67
C MET A 69 11.07 12.57 21.08
N ALA A 70 11.84 13.19 21.97
CA ALA A 70 11.56 14.55 22.40
C ALA A 70 11.79 15.55 21.26
N GLU A 71 10.99 16.61 21.22
CA GLU A 71 11.09 17.66 20.20
C GLU A 71 12.48 18.32 20.19
N SER A 72 13.11 18.43 21.36
CA SER A 72 14.50 18.93 21.50
C SER A 72 15.54 18.00 20.87
N GLU A 73 15.37 16.68 20.99
CA GLU A 73 16.26 15.69 20.38
C GLU A 73 16.10 15.69 18.86
N ILE A 74 14.87 15.76 18.36
CA ILE A 74 14.57 15.87 16.93
C ILE A 74 15.18 17.16 16.36
N ALA A 75 14.99 18.29 17.04
CA ALA A 75 15.57 19.57 16.64
C ALA A 75 17.11 19.53 16.61
N ALA A 76 17.74 18.81 17.54
CA ALA A 76 19.18 18.60 17.55
C ALA A 76 19.66 17.78 16.34
N LEU A 77 18.92 16.75 15.94
CA LEU A 77 19.21 15.93 14.75
C LEU A 77 19.05 16.71 13.44
N VAL A 78 18.03 17.57 13.35
CA VAL A 78 17.84 18.47 12.21
C VAL A 78 18.98 19.49 12.15
N LYS A 79 19.32 20.11 13.30
CA LYS A 79 20.41 21.09 13.39
C LYS A 79 21.77 20.50 13.04
N SER A 80 22.02 19.23 13.37
CA SER A 80 23.27 18.54 13.05
C SER A 80 23.32 18.03 11.60
N GLY A 81 22.21 18.09 10.85
CA GLY A 81 22.12 17.62 9.46
C GLY A 81 22.08 16.10 9.31
N VAL A 82 21.79 15.37 10.39
CA VAL A 82 21.63 13.89 10.34
C VAL A 82 20.32 13.51 9.64
N ILE A 83 19.30 14.35 9.78
CA ILE A 83 18.00 14.23 9.11
C ILE A 83 17.55 15.61 8.60
N GLY A 84 16.79 15.65 7.52
CA GLY A 84 16.38 16.89 6.83
C GLY A 84 17.12 17.07 5.52
#